data_AF-A0A1M4ZGN6-F1
#
_entry.id   AF-A0A1M4ZGN6-F1
#
_cell.length_a   1.000
_cell.length_b   1.000
_cell.length_c   1.000
_cell.angle_alpha   90.00
_cell.angle_beta   90.00
_cell.angle_gamma   90.00
#
_symmetry.space_group_name_H-M   'P 1'
#
loop_
_entity.id
_entity.type
_entity.pdbx_description
1 polymer ?
#
loop_
_entity_poly.entity_id
_entity_poly.type
_entity_poly.pdbx_seq_one_letter_code
_entity_poly.pdbx_strand_id
1 'polypeptide(L)'
;MKKFRKRINIENATAFKLEYKDGNGEMKEKEFTSYKSMEQFHSRQEAFLYLDYHRYALVNGKWHRFLKLRSPFVFQEEMNFLNKTFNENVDATNLQEVEFEEN
;
A
#
# COMPACT_ATOMS: atom_id res chain seq x y z
N MET A 1 -15.42 24.15 1.73
CA MET A 1 -13.94 24.06 1.65
C MET A 1 -13.50 22.65 2.00
N LYS A 2 -12.74 21.97 1.13
CA LYS A 2 -12.07 20.71 1.51
C LYS A 2 -11.10 21.04 2.64
N LYS A 3 -11.28 20.44 3.82
CA LYS A 3 -10.33 20.59 4.93
C LYS A 3 -8.99 20.01 4.47
N PHE A 4 -7.94 20.81 4.46
CA PHE A 4 -6.59 20.32 4.18
C PHE A 4 -6.26 19.22 5.20
N ARG A 5 -5.91 18.02 4.71
CA ARG A 5 -5.48 16.93 5.59
C ARG A 5 -4.10 17.29 6.14
N LYS A 6 -3.94 17.20 7.46
CA LYS A 6 -2.65 17.47 8.12
C LYS A 6 -1.61 16.49 7.60
N ARG A 7 -0.42 16.99 7.23
CA ARG A 7 0.72 16.16 6.85
C ARG A 7 1.14 15.30 8.05
N ILE A 8 1.30 14.01 7.84
CA ILE A 8 1.81 13.07 8.85
C ILE A 8 3.28 12.84 8.54
N ASN A 9 4.15 13.02 9.54
CA ASN A 9 5.56 12.65 9.41
C ASN A 9 5.72 11.19 9.83
N ILE A 10 5.96 10.31 8.85
CA ILE A 10 6.15 8.87 9.09
C ILE A 10 7.53 8.54 9.71
N GLU A 11 8.48 9.47 9.72
CA GLU A 11 9.76 9.30 10.40
C GLU A 11 9.60 9.15 11.92
N ASN A 12 8.52 9.71 12.46
CA ASN A 12 8.15 9.58 13.88
C ASN A 12 7.36 8.30 14.18
N ALA A 13 7.23 7.39 13.21
CA ALA A 13 6.47 6.17 13.42
C ALA A 13 7.20 5.21 14.35
N THR A 14 6.47 4.63 15.30
CA THR A 14 7.00 3.67 16.27
C THR A 14 6.85 2.22 15.82
N ALA A 15 5.99 1.97 14.82
CA ALA A 15 5.79 0.67 14.22
C ALA A 15 5.29 0.82 12.78
N PHE A 16 5.45 -0.25 12.00
CA PHE A 16 4.99 -0.35 10.62
C PHE A 16 4.20 -1.65 10.45
N LYS A 17 3.19 -1.64 9.59
CA LYS A 17 2.38 -2.83 9.29
C LYS A 17 2.22 -2.99 7.78
N LEU A 18 2.28 -4.23 7.32
CA LEU A 18 2.10 -4.62 5.92
C LEU A 18 0.93 -5.60 5.81
N GLU A 19 -0.05 -5.28 4.99
CA GLU A 19 -1.13 -6.17 4.56
C GLU A 19 -0.81 -6.69 3.16
N TYR A 20 -0.72 -8.01 3.02
CA TYR A 20 -0.30 -8.66 1.78
C TYR A 20 -1.03 -9.98 1.56
N LYS A 21 -1.07 -10.45 0.31
CA LYS A 21 -1.42 -11.83 -0.03
C LYS A 21 -0.17 -12.60 -0.41
N ASP A 22 -0.14 -13.87 -0.07
CA ASP A 22 0.85 -14.82 -0.59
C ASP A 22 0.22 -15.74 -1.65
N GLY A 23 0.99 -16.74 -2.10
CA GLY A 23 0.55 -17.68 -3.14
C GLY A 23 -0.68 -18.51 -2.80
N ASN A 24 -1.15 -18.49 -1.55
CA ASN A 24 -2.38 -19.18 -1.14
C ASN A 24 -3.62 -18.27 -1.24
N GLY A 25 -3.46 -16.99 -1.62
CA GLY A 25 -4.56 -16.04 -1.83
C GLY A 25 -5.18 -15.47 -0.56
N GLU A 26 -4.71 -15.91 0.63
CA GLU A 26 -5.15 -15.43 1.93
C GLU A 26 -4.52 -14.08 2.28
N MET A 27 -5.33 -13.18 2.85
CA MET A 27 -4.82 -11.91 3.41
C MET A 27 -4.03 -12.18 4.68
N LYS A 28 -2.82 -11.66 4.73
CA LYS A 28 -1.91 -11.73 5.87
C LYS A 28 -1.50 -10.33 6.29
N GLU A 29 -1.26 -10.18 7.59
CA GLU A 29 -0.73 -8.95 8.16
C GLU A 29 0.55 -9.23 8.91
N LYS A 30 1.50 -8.31 8.81
CA LYS A 30 2.75 -8.38 9.59
C LYS A 30 3.16 -7.03 10.10
N GLU A 31 3.46 -6.96 11.38
CA GLU A 31 3.99 -5.77 12.05
C GLU A 31 5.52 -5.81 12.14
N PHE A 32 6.11 -4.63 12.12
CA PHE A 32 7.54 -4.38 12.08
C PHE A 32 7.89 -3.22 12.99
N THR A 33 9.05 -3.30 13.64
CA THR A 33 9.57 -2.21 14.49
C THR A 33 10.18 -1.07 13.69
N SER A 34 10.50 -1.27 12.41
CA SER A 34 11.07 -0.24 11.54
C SER A 34 10.64 -0.36 10.08
N TYR A 35 10.62 0.77 9.38
CA TYR A 35 10.34 0.81 7.94
C TYR A 35 11.34 -0.06 7.15
N LYS A 36 12.63 0.01 7.52
CA LYS A 36 13.69 -0.77 6.87
C LYS A 36 13.42 -2.28 6.97
N SER A 37 12.99 -2.78 8.13
CA SER A 37 12.67 -4.20 8.29
C SER A 37 11.46 -4.63 7.46
N MET A 38 10.45 -3.77 7.31
CA MET A 38 9.31 -4.01 6.45
C MET A 38 9.74 -4.10 4.97
N GLU A 39 10.58 -3.15 4.52
CA GLU A 39 11.08 -3.14 3.13
C GLU A 39 11.94 -4.36 2.82
N GLN A 40 12.80 -4.78 3.76
CA GLN A 40 13.61 -6.00 3.60
C GLN A 40 12.75 -7.26 3.54
N PHE A 41 11.66 -7.31 4.31
CA PHE A 41 10.71 -8.40 4.22
C PHE A 41 10.03 -8.43 2.86
N HIS A 42 9.51 -7.28 2.41
CA HIS A 42 8.86 -7.11 1.13
C HIS A 42 9.79 -7.48 -0.04
N SER A 43 11.04 -7.02 -0.03
CA SER A 43 12.00 -7.28 -1.10
C SER A 43 12.43 -8.75 -1.22
N ARG A 44 12.25 -9.56 -0.16
CA ARG A 44 12.54 -11.00 -0.14
C ARG A 44 11.37 -11.83 -0.62
N GLN A 45 10.21 -11.23 -0.89
CA GLN A 45 9.07 -11.97 -1.40
C GLN A 45 9.29 -12.21 -2.89
N GLU A 46 9.78 -13.41 -3.21
CA GLU A 46 10.05 -13.85 -4.59
C GLU A 46 8.85 -14.59 -5.21
N ALA A 47 7.81 -14.86 -4.44
CA ALA A 47 6.63 -15.56 -4.92
C ALA A 47 5.90 -14.72 -5.97
N PHE A 48 5.66 -15.28 -7.15
CA PHE A 48 4.95 -14.61 -8.25
C PHE A 48 3.58 -14.04 -7.84
N LEU A 49 2.88 -14.74 -6.95
CA LEU A 49 1.54 -14.39 -6.47
C LEU A 49 1.56 -13.47 -5.24
N TYR A 50 2.75 -13.02 -4.80
CA TYR A 50 2.84 -12.07 -3.71
C TYR A 50 2.32 -10.69 -4.14
N LEU A 51 1.34 -10.18 -3.40
CA LEU A 51 0.73 -8.87 -3.64
C LEU A 51 0.75 -8.06 -2.35
N ASP A 52 1.43 -6.92 -2.39
CA ASP A 52 1.40 -5.91 -1.32
C ASP A 52 0.19 -5.00 -1.53
N TYR A 53 -0.75 -5.02 -0.58
CA TYR A 53 -1.99 -4.26 -0.66
C TYR A 53 -1.87 -2.92 0.06
N HIS A 54 -1.59 -2.95 1.36
CA HIS A 54 -1.57 -1.75 2.18
C HIS A 54 -0.39 -1.71 3.13
N ARG A 55 0.15 -0.50 3.28
CA ARG A 55 1.24 -0.18 4.20
C ARG A 55 0.77 0.83 5.23
N TYR A 56 1.10 0.61 6.50
CA TYR A 56 0.72 1.47 7.59
C TYR A 56 1.92 1.87 8.44
N ALA A 57 1.88 3.08 8.96
CA ALA A 57 2.82 3.61 9.93
C ALA A 57 2.06 4.02 11.20
N LEU A 58 2.52 3.58 12.36
CA LEU A 58 1.94 3.94 13.66
C LEU A 58 2.57 5.25 14.13
N VAL A 59 1.84 6.36 14.01
CA VAL A 59 2.32 7.69 14.42
C VAL A 59 1.37 8.24 15.49
N ASN A 60 1.90 8.70 16.63
CA ASN A 60 1.11 9.21 17.75
C ASN A 60 -0.01 8.25 18.20
N GLY A 61 0.26 6.94 18.21
CA GLY A 61 -0.70 5.90 18.61
C GLY A 61 -1.83 5.64 17.62
N LYS A 62 -1.73 6.14 16.38
CA LYS A 62 -2.71 5.89 15.30
C LYS A 62 -2.05 5.31 14.08
N TRP A 63 -2.66 4.27 13.52
CA TRP A 63 -2.23 3.69 12.25
C TRP A 63 -2.64 4.59 11.09
N HIS A 64 -1.65 4.94 10.27
CA HIS A 64 -1.82 5.78 9.10
C HIS A 64 -1.37 5.00 7.87
N ARG A 65 -2.30 4.80 6.92
CA ARG A 65 -1.98 4.18 5.64
C ARG A 65 -1.11 5.14 4.81
N PHE A 66 -0.09 4.61 4.15
CA PHE A 66 0.77 5.36 3.24
C PHE A 66 1.09 4.55 2.00
N LEU A 67 1.58 5.22 0.96
CA LEU A 67 2.03 4.60 -0.27
C LEU A 67 3.50 4.96 -0.51
N LYS A 68 4.29 3.97 -0.95
CA LYS A 68 5.66 4.21 -1.42
C LYS A 68 5.59 4.67 -2.88
N LEU A 69 6.02 5.91 -3.14
CA LEU A 69 6.16 6.41 -4.50
C LEU A 69 7.40 5.77 -5.15
N ARG A 70 7.26 5.36 -6.42
CA ARG A 70 8.37 4.82 -7.22
C ARG A 70 9.34 5.90 -7.70
N SER A 71 8.82 7.11 -7.92
CA SER A 71 9.57 8.26 -8.42
C SER A 71 9.35 9.46 -7.48
N PRO A 72 10.38 10.30 -7.26
CA PRO A 72 10.22 11.57 -6.55
C PRO A 72 9.43 12.60 -7.37
N PHE A 73 9.39 12.44 -8.69
CA PHE A 73 8.58 13.25 -9.60
C PHE A 73 7.31 12.48 -9.92
N VAL A 74 6.17 13.11 -9.68
CA VAL A 74 4.87 12.53 -10.01
C VAL A 74 4.07 13.53 -10.83
N PHE A 75 3.63 13.10 -12.01
CA PHE A 75 2.79 13.89 -12.88
C PHE A 75 1.35 13.90 -12.37
N GLN A 76 0.57 14.88 -12.81
CA GLN A 76 -0.80 15.06 -12.31
C GLN A 76 -1.70 13.84 -12.58
N GLU A 77 -1.53 13.19 -13.73
CA GLU A 77 -2.27 11.97 -14.10
C GLU A 77 -1.96 10.81 -13.15
N GLU A 78 -0.68 10.60 -12.84
CA GLU A 78 -0.23 9.60 -11.86
C GLU A 78 -0.77 9.94 -10.46
N MET A 79 -0.82 11.22 -10.08
CA MET A 79 -1.48 11.65 -8.84
C MET A 79 -2.96 11.33 -8.79
N ASN A 80 -3.68 11.49 -9.91
CA ASN A 80 -5.10 11.17 -9.97
C ASN A 80 -5.31 9.65 -9.83
N PHE A 81 -4.50 8.85 -10.53
CA PHE A 81 -4.51 7.39 -10.41
C PHE A 81 -4.20 6.95 -8.98
N LEU A 82 -3.12 7.46 -8.38
CA LEU A 82 -2.74 7.11 -7.01
C LEU A 82 -3.80 7.50 -5.97
N ASN A 83 -4.44 8.65 -6.14
CA ASN A 83 -5.54 9.05 -5.26
C ASN A 83 -6.78 8.16 -5.44
N LYS A 84 -7.06 7.71 -6.66
CA LYS A 84 -8.15 6.77 -6.93
C LYS A 84 -7.86 5.43 -6.25
N THR A 85 -6.72 4.81 -6.54
CA THR A 85 -6.29 3.53 -5.96
C THR A 85 -6.18 3.59 -4.43
N PHE A 86 -5.69 4.70 -3.87
CA PHE A 86 -5.59 4.82 -2.42
C PHE A 86 -6.98 4.94 -1.78
N ASN A 87 -7.91 5.72 -2.32
CA ASN A 87 -9.21 5.91 -1.66
C ASN A 87 -10.22 4.80 -1.96
N GLU A 88 -10.02 4.02 -3.02
CA GLU A 88 -10.84 2.85 -3.33
C GLU A 88 -10.45 1.67 -2.42
N ASN A 89 -11.45 1.01 -1.82
CA ASN A 89 -11.26 -0.30 -1.20
C ASN A 89 -11.19 -1.30 -2.35
N VAL A 90 -9.98 -1.66 -2.79
CA VAL A 90 -9.80 -2.67 -3.83
C VAL A 90 -10.10 -4.03 -3.21
N ASP A 91 -11.35 -4.46 -3.29
CA ASP A 91 -11.74 -5.84 -2.99
C ASP A 91 -11.07 -6.75 -4.03
N ALA A 92 -10.35 -7.77 -3.55
CA ALA A 92 -9.55 -8.68 -4.38
C ALA A 92 -10.33 -9.40 -5.49
N THR A 93 -11.67 -9.34 -5.45
CA THR A 93 -12.59 -9.86 -6.47
C THR A 93 -12.48 -9.13 -7.81
N ASN A 94 -12.16 -7.83 -7.81
CA ASN A 94 -12.25 -7.00 -9.02
C ASN A 94 -10.97 -6.97 -9.88
N LEU A 95 -9.91 -7.67 -9.48
CA LEU A 95 -8.66 -7.74 -10.26
C LEU A 95 -8.71 -8.77 -11.40
N GLN A 96 -9.71 -9.66 -11.41
CA GLN A 96 -9.88 -10.70 -12.43
C GLN A 96 -10.94 -10.38 -13.49
N GLU A 97 -11.71 -9.31 -13.35
CA GLU A 97 -12.65 -8.84 -14.38
C GLU A 97 -11.91 -8.00 -15.44
N VAL A 98 -10.95 -8.61 -16.11
CA VAL A 98 -10.57 -8.16 -17.45
C VAL A 98 -11.29 -9.12 -18.39
N GLU A 99 -12.50 -8.75 -18.81
CA GLU A 99 -13.08 -9.36 -19.99
C GLU A 99 -12.13 -9.07 -21.15
N PHE A 100 -11.50 -10.11 -21.67
CA PHE A 100 -10.79 -10.02 -22.94
C PHE A 100 -11.86 -9.77 -24.00
N GLU A 101 -11.95 -8.54 -24.53
CA GLU A 101 -12.65 -8.31 -25.78
C GLU A 101 -11.91 -9.10 -26.87
N GLU A 102 -12.45 -10.28 -27.21
CA GLU A 102 -12.08 -11.01 -28.42
C GLU A 102 -12.49 -10.16 -29.63
N ASN A 103 -11.50 -9.66 -30.37
CA ASN A 103 -11.67 -9.17 -31.75
C ASN A 103 -11.33 -10.28 -32.74
#